data_AF-A0A7J6FWD5-F1
#
_entry.id   AF-A0A7J6FWD5-F1
#
_cell.length_a   1.000
_cell.length_b   1.000
_cell.length_c   1.000
_cell.angle_alpha   90.00
_cell.angle_beta   90.00
_cell.angle_gamma   90.00
#
_symmetry.space_group_name_H-M   'P 1'
#
loop_
_entity.id
_entity.type
_entity.pdbx_description
1 polymer ?
#
loop_
_entity_poly.entity_id
_entity_poly.type
_entity_poly.pdbx_seq_one_letter_code
_entity_poly.pdbx_strand_id
1 'polypeptide(L)'
;MEIVEDVVIVGAGIAGLTTSLGLHRLGIRSLVLESAEDLRITGFALMVWTNAWKALDAIGVGHSLRQQHHTLLGNVTSSTESGLQTAEMSFNKAIGKTL
;
A
#
# COMPACT_ATOMS: atom_id res chain seq x y z
N MET A 1 25.83 0.55 25.30
CA MET A 1 25.44 1.97 25.22
C MET A 1 23.93 1.97 25.01
N GLU A 2 23.18 2.59 25.91
CA GLU A 2 21.73 2.69 25.80
C GLU A 2 21.41 3.79 24.79
N ILE A 3 20.66 3.46 23.74
CA ILE A 3 20.21 4.42 22.73
C ILE A 3 18.82 4.86 23.15
N VAL A 4 18.65 6.15 23.41
CA VAL A 4 17.36 6.74 23.78
C VAL A 4 16.78 7.42 22.56
N GLU A 5 15.65 6.91 22.07
CA GLU A 5 14.91 7.45 20.92
C GLU A 5 13.49 7.81 21.36
N ASP A 6 12.97 8.93 20.84
CA ASP A 6 11.61 9.38 21.14
C ASP A 6 10.54 8.49 20.49
N VAL A 7 10.86 7.94 19.31
CA VAL A 7 9.97 7.06 18.54
C VAL A 7 10.75 5.91 17.94
N VAL A 8 10.33 4.68 18.26
CA VAL A 8 10.86 3.45 17.68
C VAL A 8 9.73 2.73 16.92
N ILE A 9 10.02 2.34 15.68
CA ILE A 9 9.11 1.59 14.80
C ILE A 9 9.72 0.20 14.60
N VAL A 10 8.99 -0.84 14.98
CA VAL A 10 9.44 -2.23 14.81
C VAL A 10 8.80 -2.83 13.56
N GLY A 11 9.64 -3.08 12.55
CA GLY A 11 9.32 -3.63 11.24
C GLY A 11 9.46 -2.61 10.10
N ALA A 12 10.30 -2.90 9.11
CA ALA A 12 10.48 -2.10 7.89
C ALA A 12 9.56 -2.56 6.73
N GLY A 13 8.35 -3.00 7.06
CA GLY A 13 7.29 -3.26 6.08
C GLY A 13 6.66 -1.97 5.55
N ILE A 14 5.68 -2.11 4.65
CA ILE A 14 4.95 -0.97 4.03
C ILE A 14 4.41 -0.02 5.10
N ALA A 15 3.80 -0.54 6.16
CA ALA A 15 3.28 0.26 7.25
C ALA A 15 4.39 1.01 7.99
N GLY A 16 5.46 0.33 8.42
CA GLY A 16 6.54 0.95 9.20
C GLY A 16 7.30 2.03 8.43
N LEU A 17 7.63 1.77 7.15
CA LEU A 17 8.27 2.75 6.29
C LEU A 17 7.34 3.94 6.00
N THR A 18 6.05 3.69 5.78
CA THR A 18 5.05 4.76 5.60
C THR A 18 4.95 5.63 6.85
N THR A 19 4.91 5.02 8.03
CA THR A 19 4.89 5.75 9.31
C THR A 19 6.15 6.58 9.49
N SER A 20 7.34 6.00 9.28
CA SER A 20 8.61 6.72 9.39
C SER A 20 8.68 7.91 8.43
N LEU A 21 8.23 7.74 7.18
CA LEU A 21 8.15 8.83 6.20
C LEU A 21 7.18 9.93 6.64
N GLY A 22 6.02 9.57 7.18
CA GLY A 22 5.06 10.52 7.72
C GLY A 22 5.64 11.35 8.86
N LEU A 23 6.31 10.69 9.82
CA LEU A 23 6.98 11.36 10.93
C LEU A 23 8.12 12.28 10.45
N HIS A 24 8.94 11.79 9.53
CA HIS A 24 10.05 12.56 8.95
C HIS A 24 9.54 13.85 8.28
N ARG A 25 8.41 13.79 7.57
CA ARG A 25 7.77 14.98 6.96
C ARG A 25 7.26 15.99 7.97
N LEU A 26 6.94 15.55 9.18
CA LEU A 26 6.56 16.41 10.29
C LEU A 26 7.77 16.92 11.10
N GLY A 27 9.00 16.57 10.69
CA GLY A 27 10.23 16.93 11.41
C GLY A 27 10.49 16.06 12.65
N ILE A 28 9.76 14.95 12.81
CA ILE A 28 9.90 14.04 13.95
C ILE A 28 10.88 12.92 13.56
N ARG A 29 11.94 12.75 14.36
CA ARG A 29 12.90 11.65 14.18
C ARG A 29 12.29 10.33 14.64
N SER A 30 12.58 9.26 13.92
CA SER A 30 12.18 7.90 14.29
C SER A 30 13.27 6.90 13.94
N LEU A 31 13.41 5.86 14.76
CA LEU A 31 14.27 4.72 14.50
C LEU A 31 13.42 3.54 14.02
N VAL A 32 13.72 3.01 12.83
CA VAL A 32 13.08 1.80 12.31
C VAL A 32 14.00 0.61 12.54
N LEU A 33 13.49 -0.44 13.18
CA LEU A 33 14.20 -1.69 13.40
C LEU A 33 13.58 -2.79 12.53
N GLU A 34 14.40 -3.53 11.79
CA GLU A 34 13.96 -4.68 11.00
C GLU A 34 14.80 -5.91 11.33
N SER A 35 14.12 -7.05 11.37
CA SER A 35 14.71 -8.36 11.64
C SER A 35 15.40 -8.97 10.42
N ALA A 36 14.89 -8.69 9.22
CA ALA A 36 15.48 -9.14 7.97
C ALA A 36 16.72 -8.32 7.63
N GLU A 37 17.76 -9.01 7.13
CA GLU A 37 18.98 -8.36 6.66
C GLU A 37 18.72 -7.47 5.44
N ASP A 38 17.76 -7.86 4.60
CA ASP A 38 17.39 -7.18 3.36
C ASP A 38 15.87 -7.02 3.19
N LEU A 39 15.48 -5.99 2.43
CA LEU A 39 14.10 -5.79 2.02
C LEU A 39 13.65 -6.91 1.07
N ARG A 40 12.68 -7.70 1.51
CA ARG A 40 12.02 -8.71 0.68
C ARG A 40 10.96 -8.04 -0.20
N ILE A 41 11.23 -7.98 -1.51
CA ILE A 41 10.36 -7.33 -2.50
C ILE A 41 9.55 -8.31 -3.36
N THR A 42 9.74 -9.62 -3.19
CA THR A 42 9.12 -10.66 -4.03
C THR A 42 7.93 -11.33 -3.35
N GLY A 43 6.97 -11.81 -4.14
CA GLY A 43 5.95 -12.76 -3.70
C GLY A 43 4.59 -12.19 -3.27
N PHE A 44 4.36 -10.87 -3.40
CA PHE A 44 3.08 -10.27 -3.02
C PHE A 44 2.54 -9.30 -4.08
N ALA A 45 1.27 -9.46 -4.43
CA ALA A 45 0.53 -8.43 -5.16
C ALA A 45 -0.17 -7.53 -4.14
N LEU A 46 -0.06 -6.21 -4.32
CA LEU A 46 -0.74 -5.22 -3.48
C LEU A 46 -1.79 -4.48 -4.30
N MET A 47 -3.06 -4.64 -3.92
CA MET A 47 -4.14 -3.81 -4.45
C MET A 47 -4.34 -2.60 -3.55
N VAL A 48 -4.39 -1.42 -4.16
CA VAL A 48 -4.55 -0.13 -3.45
C VAL A 48 -5.88 0.49 -3.86
N TRP A 49 -6.78 0.66 -2.90
CA TRP A 49 -8.06 1.34 -3.09
C TRP A 49 -7.91 2.87 -3.11
N THR A 50 -8.92 3.58 -3.57
CA THR A 50 -8.92 5.06 -3.70
C THR A 50 -8.53 5.79 -2.41
N ASN A 51 -8.99 5.33 -1.25
CA ASN A 51 -8.64 5.96 0.02
C ASN A 51 -7.17 5.75 0.40
N ALA A 52 -6.61 4.59 0.08
CA ALA A 52 -5.19 4.33 0.28
C ALA A 52 -4.34 5.19 -0.68
N TRP A 53 -4.77 5.39 -1.92
CA TRP A 53 -4.13 6.36 -2.83
C TRP A 53 -4.09 7.79 -2.26
N LYS A 54 -5.19 8.25 -1.65
CA LYS A 54 -5.22 9.57 -0.97
C LYS A 54 -4.22 9.63 0.19
N ALA A 55 -4.06 8.56 0.96
CA ALA A 55 -3.06 8.49 2.02
C ALA A 55 -1.63 8.54 1.46
N LEU A 56 -1.37 7.82 0.36
CA LEU A 56 -0.09 7.86 -0.35
C LEU A 56 0.23 9.25 -0.93
N ASP A 57 -0.80 10.01 -1.33
CA ASP A 57 -0.64 11.41 -1.75
C ASP A 57 -0.25 12.31 -0.58
N ALA A 58 -0.87 12.12 0.59
CA ALA A 58 -0.55 12.91 1.79
C ALA A 58 0.93 12.75 2.22
N ILE A 59 1.47 11.53 2.09
CA ILE A 59 2.90 11.26 2.33
C ILE A 59 3.77 11.47 1.08
N GLY A 60 3.17 11.95 -0.02
CA GLY A 60 3.82 12.44 -1.25
C GLY A 60 4.51 11.39 -2.12
N VAL A 61 4.20 10.12 -1.95
CA VAL A 61 4.68 9.04 -2.83
C VAL A 61 3.65 8.67 -3.91
N GLY A 62 2.41 9.15 -3.78
CA GLY A 62 1.32 8.76 -4.66
C GLY A 62 1.53 9.11 -6.15
N HIS A 63 2.24 10.19 -6.48
CA HIS A 63 2.54 10.51 -7.88
C HIS A 63 3.50 9.48 -8.51
N SER A 64 4.61 9.17 -7.83
CA SER A 64 5.60 8.21 -8.31
C SER A 64 4.99 6.81 -8.47
N LEU A 65 4.19 6.38 -7.48
CA LEU A 65 3.54 5.08 -7.52
C LEU A 65 2.48 4.98 -8.62
N ARG A 66 1.74 6.05 -8.93
CA ARG A 66 0.78 6.03 -10.05
C ARG A 66 1.42 5.82 -11.41
N GLN A 67 2.69 6.21 -11.59
CA GLN A 67 3.40 5.96 -12.83
C GLN A 67 3.82 4.49 -12.99
N GLN A 68 3.86 3.73 -11.89
CA GLN A 68 4.37 2.36 -11.85
C GLN A 68 3.28 1.32 -11.61
N HIS A 69 2.07 1.73 -11.20
CA HIS A 69 0.97 0.80 -10.94
C HIS A 69 0.23 0.36 -12.22
N HIS A 70 -0.43 -0.79 -12.13
CA HIS A 70 -1.43 -1.22 -13.10
C HIS A 70 -2.84 -0.96 -12.56
N THR A 71 -3.69 -0.35 -13.39
CA THR A 71 -5.11 -0.15 -13.06
C THR A 71 -5.85 -1.49 -13.17
N LEU A 72 -6.45 -1.93 -12.07
CA LEU A 72 -7.37 -3.07 -12.09
C LEU A 72 -8.71 -2.64 -12.69
N LEU A 73 -9.16 -3.36 -13.73
CA LEU A 73 -10.39 -3.04 -14.46
C LEU A 73 -11.63 -3.75 -13.91
N GLY A 74 -11.42 -4.77 -13.08
CA GLY A 74 -12.46 -5.64 -12.57
C GLY A 74 -11.90 -6.90 -11.93
N ASN A 75 -12.79 -7.78 -11.49
CA ASN A 75 -12.46 -9.14 -11.10
C ASN A 75 -13.44 -10.13 -11.73
N VAL A 76 -12.95 -11.36 -11.88
CA VAL A 76 -13.71 -12.53 -12.31
C VAL A 76 -13.61 -13.55 -11.21
N THR A 77 -14.75 -14.08 -10.78
CA THR A 77 -14.81 -15.17 -9.82
C THR A 77 -15.18 -16.44 -10.57
N SER A 78 -14.38 -17.49 -10.38
CA SER A 78 -14.61 -18.80 -10.98
C SER A 78 -14.74 -19.87 -9.91
N SER A 79 -15.58 -20.86 -10.16
CA SER A 79 -15.65 -22.06 -9.33
C SER A 79 -14.37 -22.87 -9.48
N THR A 80 -13.77 -23.28 -8.37
CA THR A 80 -12.63 -24.21 -8.39
C THR A 80 -13.05 -25.61 -8.79
N GLU A 81 -14.30 -25.99 -8.53
CA GLU A 81 -14.83 -27.34 -8.83
C GLU A 81 -15.17 -27.50 -10.31
N SER A 82 -15.91 -26.54 -10.90
CA SER A 82 -16.38 -26.65 -12.29
C SER A 82 -15.54 -25.84 -13.29
N GLY A 83 -14.66 -24.95 -12.81
CA GLY A 83 -13.93 -23.99 -13.64
C GLY A 83 -14.80 -22.89 -14.27
N LEU A 84 -16.13 -22.96 -14.08
CA LEU A 84 -17.05 -22.00 -14.67
C LEU A 84 -16.98 -20.66 -13.93
N GLN A 85 -17.04 -19.57 -14.70
CA GLN A 85 -17.19 -18.23 -14.16
C GLN A 85 -18.54 -18.12 -13.45
N THR A 86 -18.52 -17.72 -12.18
CA THR A 86 -19.72 -17.57 -11.34
C THR A 86 -20.12 -16.11 -11.19
N ALA A 87 -19.17 -15.17 -11.33
CA ALA A 87 -19.44 -13.74 -11.28
C ALA A 87 -18.38 -12.92 -12.03
N GLU A 88 -18.78 -11.72 -12.44
CA GLU A 88 -17.91 -10.68 -12.99
C GLU A 88 -18.27 -9.33 -12.39
N MET A 89 -17.27 -8.54 -12.03
CA MET A 89 -17.47 -7.14 -11.65
C MET A 89 -16.45 -6.26 -12.35
N SER A 90 -16.94 -5.23 -13.04
CA SER A 90 -16.09 -4.18 -13.61
C SER A 90 -15.96 -2.99 -12.64
N PHE A 91 -14.73 -2.53 -12.44
CA PHE A 91 -14.40 -1.36 -11.63
C PHE A 91 -14.49 -0.03 -12.41
N ASN A 92 -14.69 -0.07 -13.74
CA ASN A 92 -14.83 1.12 -14.58
C ASN A 92 -16.16 1.87 -14.40
N LYS A 93 -17.09 1.38 -13.58
CA LYS A 93 -18.47 1.91 -13.50
C LYS A 93 -18.68 3.05 -12.49
N ALA A 94 -17.63 3.61 -11.90
CA ALA A 94 -17.72 4.61 -10.82
C ALA A 94 -17.29 6.03 -11.22
N ILE A 95 -17.54 6.46 -12.46
CA ILE A 95 -17.42 7.87 -12.88
C ILE A 95 -18.72 8.31 -13.56
N GLY A 96 -19.84 8.30 -12.81
CA GLY A 96 -21.15 8.58 -13.42
C GLY A 96 -22.36 8.61 -12.50
N LYS A 97 -22.21 9.00 -11.22
CA LYS A 97 -23.33 9.51 -10.43
C LYS A 97 -22.89 10.81 -9.73
N THR A 98 -22.97 11.88 -10.51
CA THR A 98 -23.09 13.25 -10.01
C THR A 98 -24.31 13.31 -9.07
N LEU A 99 -24.13 13.93 -7.91
CA LEU A 99 -25.22 14.38 -7.04
C LEU A 99 -26.15 15.35 -7.80
#